data_AF-A0AAW3ZSS4-F1
#
_entry.id   AF-A0AAW3ZSS4-F1
#
_cell.length_a   1.000
_cell.length_b   1.000
_cell.length_c   1.000
_cell.angle_alpha   90.00
_cell.angle_beta   90.00
_cell.angle_gamma   90.00
#
_symmetry.space_group_name_H-M   'P 1'
#
loop_
_entity.id
_entity.type
_entity.pdbx_description
1 polymer ?
#
loop_
_entity_poly.entity_id
_entity_poly.type
_entity_poly.pdbx_seq_one_letter_code
_entity_poly.pdbx_strand_id
1 'polypeptide(L)'
;MAAQVPRWNRVCCRSSAMQRGTPRYVVAQGPVSRRLQRRPQAPPIDGPQVQRRALKARARYQLGAPLQGQLGRARWPQRHPLGTLILPASSCVCLLGAGWPLASGLTLLGLLWLWRIRSRISASKERARTERYAWLDSELLQRLDRLLQRTAAELQPRHAQRLREIKQSVVELLHRYVRAPDEGSLSMEDRCYVTEALRRYLPDSLSAYLAIPRAERGSAIAGCKESADELLNQQLDLIAQQLQRCLQQNGSGAQQALLRQQRFLSSKAVRRDSN
;
A
#
# COMPACT_ATOMS: atom_id res chain seq x y z
N MET A 1 -35.52 5.93 -38.57
CA MET A 1 -34.12 6.10 -39.02
C MET A 1 -33.34 4.86 -38.60
N ALA A 2 -33.22 3.89 -39.50
CA ALA A 2 -32.62 2.59 -39.24
C ALA A 2 -31.19 2.55 -39.82
N ALA A 3 -30.20 2.22 -38.98
CA ALA A 3 -28.80 2.17 -39.36
C ALA A 3 -28.40 0.74 -39.77
N GLN A 4 -27.91 0.61 -41.00
CA GLN A 4 -27.39 -0.61 -41.63
C GLN A 4 -26.05 -1.06 -41.03
N VAL A 5 -25.92 -2.37 -40.82
CA VAL A 5 -24.70 -3.07 -40.40
C VAL A 5 -23.97 -3.60 -41.65
N PRO A 6 -22.65 -3.42 -41.81
CA PRO A 6 -21.91 -3.97 -42.93
C PRO A 6 -21.47 -5.44 -42.71
N ARG A 7 -21.63 -6.20 -43.78
CA ARG A 7 -21.45 -7.64 -43.95
C ARG A 7 -20.01 -7.90 -44.44
N TRP A 8 -19.19 -8.62 -43.68
CA TRP A 8 -17.82 -8.98 -44.11
C TRP A 8 -17.75 -10.38 -44.70
N ASN A 9 -17.14 -10.42 -45.88
CA ASN A 9 -17.01 -11.54 -46.81
C ASN A 9 -16.10 -12.67 -46.30
N ARG A 10 -16.49 -13.90 -46.61
CA ARG A 10 -15.64 -15.10 -46.54
C ARG A 10 -14.67 -15.09 -47.72
N VAL A 11 -13.38 -15.23 -47.45
CA VAL A 11 -12.37 -15.53 -48.47
C VAL A 11 -12.01 -17.01 -48.38
N CYS A 12 -12.32 -17.72 -49.46
CA CYS A 12 -11.79 -19.04 -49.78
C CYS A 12 -10.39 -18.89 -50.41
N CYS A 13 -9.39 -19.62 -49.91
CA CYS A 13 -8.17 -20.00 -50.64
C CYS A 13 -7.87 -21.45 -50.24
N ARG A 14 -8.26 -22.44 -51.05
CA ARG A 14 -7.58 -23.00 -52.24
C ARG A 14 -6.28 -23.73 -51.90
N SER A 15 -6.43 -25.05 -51.90
CA SER A 15 -5.41 -26.09 -51.84
C SER A 15 -4.44 -25.99 -53.02
N SER A 16 -3.15 -26.25 -52.78
CA SER A 16 -2.20 -26.67 -53.80
C SER A 16 -1.13 -27.53 -53.15
N ALA A 17 -1.07 -28.78 -53.61
CA ALA A 17 -0.03 -29.76 -53.31
C ALA A 17 1.22 -29.44 -54.13
N MET A 18 2.41 -29.60 -53.53
CA MET A 18 3.62 -29.82 -54.30
C MET A 18 4.60 -30.69 -53.49
N GLN A 19 5.23 -31.61 -54.21
CA GLN A 19 5.92 -32.80 -53.72
C GLN A 19 7.40 -32.58 -53.35
N ARG A 20 7.86 -33.46 -52.45
CA ARG A 20 9.16 -34.15 -52.36
C ARG A 20 10.46 -33.34 -52.16
N GLY A 21 11.05 -33.59 -50.99
CA GLY A 21 12.49 -33.68 -50.76
C GLY A 21 12.71 -34.31 -49.38
N THR A 22 13.37 -35.47 -49.30
CA THR A 22 13.66 -36.17 -48.04
C THR A 22 14.95 -35.65 -47.40
N PRO A 23 14.90 -34.91 -46.28
CA PRO A 23 16.07 -34.70 -45.45
C PRO A 23 16.26 -35.89 -44.50
N ARG A 24 17.47 -36.44 -44.55
CA ARG A 24 18.03 -37.50 -43.72
C ARG A 24 18.04 -37.04 -42.25
N TYR A 25 17.11 -37.51 -41.43
CA TYR A 25 17.10 -37.23 -40.00
C TYR A 25 18.12 -38.10 -39.27
N VAL A 26 19.14 -37.46 -38.71
CA VAL A 26 20.00 -38.05 -37.67
C VAL A 26 19.30 -37.85 -36.34
N VAL A 27 18.77 -38.93 -35.77
CA VAL A 27 18.18 -38.93 -34.42
C VAL A 27 19.33 -38.98 -33.42
N ALA A 28 19.78 -37.80 -32.97
CA ALA A 28 20.63 -37.72 -31.79
C ALA A 28 19.79 -38.14 -30.57
N GLN A 29 20.22 -39.20 -29.90
CA GLN A 29 19.70 -39.57 -28.59
C GLN A 29 20.07 -38.47 -27.58
N GLY A 30 19.08 -37.67 -27.19
CA GLY A 30 19.09 -36.80 -26.01
C GLY A 30 19.54 -35.35 -26.25
N PRO A 31 18.60 -34.40 -26.20
CA PRO A 31 18.40 -33.70 -24.94
C PRO A 31 17.01 -34.00 -24.39
N VAL A 32 16.99 -34.62 -23.20
CA VAL A 32 15.76 -34.87 -22.45
C VAL A 32 15.10 -33.52 -22.18
N SER A 33 14.00 -33.27 -22.90
CA SER A 33 13.12 -32.13 -22.65
C SER A 33 12.53 -32.26 -21.24
N ARG A 34 13.22 -31.71 -20.23
CA ARG A 34 12.70 -31.49 -18.87
C ARG A 34 11.36 -30.73 -18.87
N ARG A 35 10.97 -30.10 -19.98
CA ARG A 35 9.68 -29.43 -20.16
C ARG A 35 8.46 -30.36 -20.19
N LEU A 36 8.65 -31.69 -20.25
CA LEU A 36 7.55 -32.66 -20.21
C LEU A 36 7.51 -33.49 -18.91
N GLN A 37 8.31 -33.14 -17.90
CA GLN A 37 8.01 -33.64 -16.56
C GLN A 37 6.64 -33.11 -16.18
N ARG A 38 5.67 -34.04 -16.22
CA ARG A 38 4.27 -33.89 -15.79
C ARG A 38 4.29 -33.00 -14.55
N ARG A 39 3.95 -31.72 -14.75
CA ARG A 39 3.89 -30.74 -13.67
C ARG A 39 3.03 -31.41 -12.60
N PRO A 40 3.56 -31.69 -11.39
CA PRO A 40 2.77 -32.35 -10.36
C PRO A 40 1.44 -31.62 -10.30
N GLN A 41 0.35 -32.36 -10.54
CA GLN A 41 -0.99 -31.79 -10.52
C GLN A 41 -1.07 -30.98 -9.24
N ALA A 42 -1.22 -29.66 -9.41
CA ALA A 42 -1.34 -28.78 -8.26
C ALA A 42 -2.43 -29.38 -7.38
N PRO A 43 -2.19 -29.55 -6.06
CA PRO A 43 -3.19 -30.12 -5.17
C PRO A 43 -4.52 -29.41 -5.42
N PRO A 44 -5.65 -30.14 -5.44
CA PRO A 44 -6.96 -29.58 -5.72
C PRO A 44 -7.10 -28.31 -4.89
N ILE A 45 -7.27 -27.19 -5.58
CA ILE A 45 -7.22 -25.90 -4.91
C ILE A 45 -8.51 -25.82 -4.09
N ASP A 46 -8.38 -25.98 -2.77
CA ASP A 46 -9.51 -25.92 -1.85
C ASP A 46 -10.35 -24.68 -2.13
N GLY A 47 -11.60 -24.90 -2.57
CA GLY A 47 -12.58 -23.86 -2.86
C GLY A 47 -12.61 -22.69 -1.86
N PRO A 48 -12.59 -22.92 -0.52
CA PRO A 48 -12.63 -21.82 0.45
C PRO A 48 -11.37 -20.93 0.43
N GLN A 49 -10.19 -21.47 0.13
CA GLN A 49 -8.96 -20.67 0.08
C GLN A 49 -8.95 -19.75 -1.15
N VAL A 50 -9.43 -20.24 -2.29
CA VAL A 50 -9.56 -19.44 -3.52
C VAL A 50 -10.53 -18.29 -3.31
N GLN A 51 -11.70 -18.56 -2.73
CA GLN A 51 -12.71 -17.54 -2.42
C GLN A 51 -12.16 -16.46 -1.48
N ARG A 52 -11.44 -16.85 -0.42
CA ARG A 52 -10.78 -15.89 0.49
C ARG A 52 -9.76 -15.01 -0.25
N ARG A 53 -8.98 -15.58 -1.17
CA ARG A 53 -8.01 -14.82 -1.99
C ARG A 53 -8.72 -13.88 -2.97
N ALA A 54 -9.79 -14.32 -3.61
CA ALA A 54 -10.60 -13.51 -4.52
C ALA A 54 -11.25 -12.32 -3.79
N LEU A 55 -11.87 -12.55 -2.63
CA LEU A 55 -12.43 -11.49 -1.77
C LEU A 55 -11.35 -10.49 -1.34
N LYS A 56 -10.18 -10.98 -0.93
CA LYS A 56 -9.04 -10.11 -0.57
C LYS A 56 -8.55 -9.28 -1.74
N ALA A 57 -8.48 -9.86 -2.95
CA ALA A 57 -8.07 -9.15 -4.16
C ALA A 57 -9.09 -8.07 -4.55
N ARG A 58 -10.39 -8.39 -4.49
CA ARG A 58 -11.47 -7.43 -4.77
C ARG A 58 -11.48 -6.27 -3.78
N ALA A 59 -11.39 -6.57 -2.48
CA ALA A 59 -11.29 -5.54 -1.45
C ALA A 59 -10.07 -4.63 -1.66
N ARG A 60 -8.92 -5.19 -2.08
CA ARG A 60 -7.74 -4.40 -2.41
C ARG A 60 -7.92 -3.51 -3.63
N TYR A 61 -8.64 -4.00 -4.65
CA TYR A 61 -8.95 -3.21 -5.84
C TYR A 61 -9.89 -2.04 -5.50
N GLN A 62 -10.90 -2.28 -4.66
CA GLN A 62 -11.90 -1.27 -4.29
C GLN A 62 -11.45 -0.32 -3.19
N LEU A 63 -10.71 -0.78 -2.18
CA LEU A 63 -10.36 -0.02 -0.98
C LEU A 63 -8.85 0.23 -0.81
N GLY A 64 -8.01 -0.25 -1.74
CA GLY A 64 -6.56 -0.13 -1.67
C GLY A 64 -5.91 -1.10 -0.68
N ALA A 65 -4.64 -0.86 -0.35
CA ALA A 65 -3.89 -1.68 0.61
C ALA A 65 -4.52 -1.62 2.03
N PRO A 66 -4.39 -2.67 2.86
CA PRO A 66 -4.84 -2.64 4.26
C PRO A 66 -4.10 -1.54 5.04
N LEU A 67 -4.79 -0.84 5.95
CA LEU A 67 -4.24 0.25 6.76
C LEU A 67 -2.99 -0.19 7.51
N GLN A 68 -3.03 -1.35 8.15
CA GLN A 68 -1.87 -1.90 8.86
C GLN A 68 -0.67 -2.05 7.91
N GLY A 69 -0.93 -2.52 6.69
CA GLY A 69 0.10 -2.68 5.67
C GLY A 69 0.65 -1.35 5.16
N GLN A 70 -0.17 -0.31 5.07
CA GLN A 70 0.27 1.03 4.66
C GLN A 70 1.15 1.68 5.73
N LEU A 71 0.77 1.56 7.00
CA LEU A 71 1.52 2.11 8.12
C LEU A 71 2.86 1.37 8.34
N GLY A 72 2.89 0.04 8.15
CA GLY A 72 4.13 -0.74 8.18
C GLY A 72 5.04 -0.48 6.97
N ARG A 73 4.45 -0.33 5.77
CA ARG A 73 5.18 -0.09 4.50
C ARG A 73 5.41 1.36 4.17
N ALA A 74 5.29 2.27 5.14
CA ALA A 74 5.90 3.58 5.11
C ALA A 74 7.40 3.46 4.76
N ARG A 75 7.72 3.22 3.49
CA ARG A 75 9.04 3.35 2.88
C ARG A 75 9.13 4.83 2.64
N TRP A 76 9.57 5.51 3.69
CA TRP A 76 10.21 6.81 3.54
C TRP A 76 11.18 6.66 2.38
N PRO A 77 11.28 7.63 1.45
CA PRO A 77 12.46 7.71 0.64
C PRO A 77 13.61 7.81 1.65
N GLN A 78 14.25 6.68 1.92
CA GLN A 78 15.61 6.69 2.40
C GLN A 78 16.29 7.52 1.34
N ARG A 79 16.53 8.79 1.65
CA ARG A 79 17.63 9.51 1.04
C ARG A 79 18.80 8.57 1.31
N HIS A 80 19.08 7.71 0.34
CA HIS A 80 20.34 7.01 0.29
C HIS A 80 21.33 8.17 0.39
N PRO A 81 22.12 8.28 1.47
CA PRO A 81 23.23 9.21 1.39
C PRO A 81 23.95 8.81 0.12
N LEU A 82 23.99 9.71 -0.87
CA LEU A 82 24.78 9.55 -2.11
C LEU A 82 26.30 9.53 -1.79
N GLY A 83 26.67 9.16 -0.57
CA GLY A 83 27.99 9.20 0.02
C GLY A 83 28.36 7.89 0.70
N THR A 84 27.94 6.75 0.15
CA THR A 84 28.83 5.58 0.18
C THR A 84 29.42 5.42 -1.21
N LEU A 85 30.30 6.36 -1.55
CA LEU A 85 31.48 6.05 -2.34
C LEU A 85 32.20 4.94 -1.56
N ILE A 86 31.83 3.70 -1.83
CA ILE A 86 32.76 2.59 -1.64
C ILE A 86 33.84 2.91 -2.67
N LEU A 87 34.86 3.67 -2.26
CA LEU A 87 36.17 3.51 -2.84
C LEU A 87 36.45 2.01 -2.65
N PRO A 88 36.47 1.17 -3.70
CA PRO A 88 37.17 -0.07 -3.54
C PRO A 88 38.57 0.36 -3.15
N ALA A 89 38.97 0.07 -1.91
CA ALA A 89 40.37 -0.11 -1.61
C ALA A 89 40.79 -1.25 -2.54
N SER A 90 41.22 -0.84 -3.73
CA SER A 90 41.98 -1.58 -4.70
C SER A 90 43.27 -1.96 -4.00
N SER A 91 43.18 -2.91 -3.06
CA SER A 91 44.30 -3.69 -2.64
C SER A 91 44.71 -4.50 -3.86
N CYS A 92 45.81 -4.06 -4.47
CA CYS A 92 46.66 -4.87 -5.34
C CYS A 92 46.75 -6.28 -4.77
N VAL A 93 45.99 -7.22 -5.35
CA VAL A 93 46.32 -8.64 -5.31
C VAL A 93 46.94 -8.94 -6.66
N CYS A 94 48.17 -8.48 -6.85
CA CYS A 94 49.06 -9.07 -7.83
C CYS A 94 49.60 -10.35 -7.19
N LEU A 95 48.97 -11.46 -7.59
CA LEU A 95 49.59 -12.74 -7.96
C LEU A 95 50.82 -13.17 -7.15
N LEU A 96 50.67 -14.26 -6.38
CA LEU A 96 51.56 -15.43 -6.43
C LEU A 96 51.01 -16.54 -5.50
N GLY A 97 50.72 -17.71 -6.09
CA GLY A 97 50.67 -18.99 -5.37
C GLY A 97 49.31 -19.44 -4.83
N ALA A 98 48.78 -20.51 -5.41
CA ALA A 98 47.86 -21.50 -4.86
C ALA A 98 47.18 -21.19 -3.50
N GLY A 99 45.90 -20.79 -3.52
CA GLY A 99 45.11 -20.63 -2.29
C GLY A 99 43.69 -20.08 -2.49
N TRP A 100 42.96 -20.55 -3.50
CA TRP A 100 41.70 -19.92 -3.95
C TRP A 100 40.36 -20.32 -3.28
N PRO A 101 40.25 -21.20 -2.27
CA PRO A 101 38.94 -21.41 -1.62
C PRO A 101 38.67 -20.52 -0.40
N LEU A 102 39.66 -19.83 0.18
CA LEU A 102 39.47 -19.09 1.44
C LEU A 102 39.02 -17.63 1.27
N ALA A 103 39.29 -16.99 0.13
CA ALA A 103 38.90 -15.60 -0.12
C ALA A 103 37.40 -15.42 -0.41
N SER A 104 36.71 -16.45 -0.92
CA SER A 104 35.26 -16.41 -1.19
C SER A 104 34.40 -16.56 0.07
N GLY A 105 34.92 -17.21 1.11
CA GLY A 105 34.19 -17.38 2.38
C GLY A 105 33.96 -16.06 3.13
N LEU A 106 34.95 -15.16 3.12
CA LEU A 106 34.90 -13.89 3.84
C LEU A 106 33.91 -12.89 3.22
N THR A 107 33.72 -12.89 1.90
CA THR A 107 32.76 -11.99 1.25
C THR A 107 31.31 -12.42 1.51
N LEU A 108 31.03 -13.73 1.51
CA LEU A 108 29.72 -14.27 1.88
C LEU A 108 29.40 -14.02 3.36
N LEU A 109 30.37 -14.18 4.26
CA LEU A 109 30.23 -13.84 5.69
C LEU A 109 29.98 -12.35 5.90
N GLY A 110 30.70 -11.48 5.18
CA GLY A 110 30.50 -10.03 5.22
C GLY A 110 29.11 -9.61 4.73
N LEU A 111 28.63 -10.18 3.63
CA LEU A 111 27.28 -9.96 3.10
C LEU A 111 26.20 -10.46 4.06
N LEU A 112 26.39 -11.64 4.68
CA LEU A 112 25.45 -12.19 5.66
C LEU A 112 25.41 -11.33 6.94
N TRP A 113 26.56 -10.84 7.40
CA TRP A 113 26.65 -9.97 8.57
C TRP A 113 26.02 -8.60 8.30
N LEU A 114 26.30 -8.00 7.14
CA LEU A 114 25.67 -6.76 6.71
C LEU A 114 24.15 -6.93 6.54
N TRP A 115 23.68 -8.06 5.98
CA TRP A 115 22.26 -8.39 5.90
C TRP A 115 21.64 -8.55 7.29
N ARG A 116 22.33 -9.20 8.23
CA ARG A 116 21.87 -9.40 9.62
C ARG A 116 21.83 -8.10 10.42
N ILE A 117 22.77 -7.19 10.23
CA ILE A 117 22.74 -5.86 10.85
C ILE A 117 21.63 -5.02 10.24
N ARG A 118 21.50 -5.02 8.91
CA ARG A 118 20.45 -4.30 8.22
C ARG A 118 19.06 -4.82 8.60
N SER A 119 18.89 -6.13 8.79
CA SER A 119 17.64 -6.72 9.25
C SER A 119 17.34 -6.36 10.71
N ARG A 120 18.35 -6.34 11.59
CA ARG A 120 18.19 -5.87 12.99
C ARG A 120 17.82 -4.40 13.10
N ILE A 121 18.48 -3.53 12.31
CA ILE A 121 18.17 -2.08 12.27
C ILE A 121 16.78 -1.84 11.68
N SER A 122 16.35 -2.68 10.72
CA SER A 122 14.99 -2.59 10.17
C SER A 122 13.95 -2.98 11.22
N ALA A 123 14.19 -4.07 11.96
CA ALA A 123 13.32 -4.53 13.04
C ALA A 123 13.23 -3.52 14.21
N SER A 124 14.34 -2.86 14.59
CA SER A 124 14.31 -1.83 15.64
C SER A 124 13.56 -0.58 15.21
N LYS A 125 13.71 -0.14 13.95
CA LYS A 125 12.92 0.96 13.38
C LYS A 125 11.43 0.64 13.32
N GLU A 126 11.08 -0.61 13.06
CA GLU A 126 9.68 -1.05 13.03
C GLU A 126 9.06 -1.07 14.43
N ARG A 127 9.81 -1.50 15.45
CA ARG A 127 9.43 -1.42 16.88
C ARG A 127 9.26 0.03 17.35
N ALA A 128 10.24 0.89 17.08
CA ALA A 128 10.16 2.32 17.44
C ALA A 128 9.01 3.05 16.74
N ARG A 129 8.52 2.57 15.58
CA ARG A 129 7.32 3.11 14.92
C ARG A 129 6.02 2.61 15.55
N THR A 130 5.99 1.35 15.98
CA THR A 130 4.81 0.79 16.66
C THR A 130 4.60 1.46 18.02
N GLU A 131 5.69 1.75 18.74
CA GLU A 131 5.65 2.54 19.97
C GLU A 131 5.11 3.97 19.75
N ARG A 132 5.42 4.60 18.61
CA ARG A 132 4.97 5.98 18.31
C ARG A 132 3.47 6.12 18.07
N TYR A 133 2.77 5.06 17.68
CA TYR A 133 1.31 5.05 17.65
C TYR A 133 0.74 4.05 18.66
N ALA A 134 1.38 3.88 19.82
CA ALA A 134 0.89 2.96 20.86
C ALA A 134 -0.56 3.28 21.29
N TRP A 135 -0.99 4.54 21.15
CA TRP A 135 -2.37 4.96 21.38
C TRP A 135 -3.36 4.39 20.35
N LEU A 136 -2.88 3.99 19.17
CA LEU A 136 -3.65 3.35 18.12
C LEU A 136 -3.30 1.87 18.04
N ASP A 137 -4.09 1.05 18.72
CA ASP A 137 -3.85 -0.38 18.83
C ASP A 137 -3.76 -1.07 17.45
N SER A 138 -2.71 -1.87 17.26
CA SER A 138 -2.52 -2.68 16.07
C SER A 138 -3.66 -3.68 15.85
N GLU A 139 -4.31 -4.15 16.93
CA GLU A 139 -5.45 -5.03 16.84
C GLU A 139 -6.69 -4.31 16.29
N LEU A 140 -6.92 -3.06 16.71
CA LEU A 140 -7.98 -2.19 16.19
C LEU A 140 -7.84 -2.05 14.67
N LEU A 141 -6.65 -1.71 14.18
CA LEU A 141 -6.38 -1.58 12.74
C LEU A 141 -6.66 -2.88 11.98
N GLN A 142 -6.26 -4.02 12.54
CA GLN A 142 -6.54 -5.33 11.94
C GLN A 142 -8.04 -5.65 11.91
N ARG A 143 -8.77 -5.35 12.99
CA ARG A 143 -10.22 -5.55 13.06
C ARG A 143 -10.94 -4.69 12.03
N LEU A 144 -10.56 -3.42 11.89
CA LEU A 144 -11.09 -2.51 10.87
C LEU A 144 -10.76 -3.01 9.46
N ASP A 145 -9.52 -3.42 9.18
CA ASP A 145 -9.13 -3.97 7.87
C ASP A 145 -9.95 -5.22 7.50
N ARG A 146 -10.22 -6.10 8.47
CA ARG A 146 -11.07 -7.29 8.25
C ARG A 146 -12.52 -6.90 7.99
N LEU A 147 -13.05 -5.91 8.71
CA LEU A 147 -14.39 -5.38 8.49
C LEU A 147 -14.51 -4.81 7.09
N LEU A 148 -13.63 -3.89 6.71
CA LEU A 148 -13.57 -3.29 5.38
C LEU A 148 -13.45 -4.33 4.27
N GLN A 149 -12.66 -5.39 4.48
CA GLN A 149 -12.54 -6.48 3.52
C GLN A 149 -13.85 -7.26 3.32
N ARG A 150 -14.62 -7.48 4.40
CA ARG A 150 -15.92 -8.16 4.34
C ARG A 150 -16.98 -7.27 3.70
N THR A 151 -17.01 -5.99 4.04
CA THR A 151 -18.02 -5.05 3.55
C THR A 151 -17.80 -4.63 2.10
N ALA A 152 -16.56 -4.69 1.59
CA ALA A 152 -16.20 -4.23 0.24
C ALA A 152 -17.11 -4.77 -0.89
N ALA A 153 -17.55 -6.03 -0.80
CA ALA A 153 -18.39 -6.64 -1.84
C ALA A 153 -19.83 -6.08 -1.88
N GLU A 154 -20.31 -5.52 -0.77
CA GLU A 154 -21.67 -5.01 -0.61
C GLU A 154 -21.78 -3.49 -0.77
N LEU A 155 -20.65 -2.78 -0.71
CA LEU A 155 -20.61 -1.33 -0.81
C LEU A 155 -20.79 -0.84 -2.25
N GLN A 156 -21.49 0.28 -2.40
CA GLN A 156 -21.55 0.99 -3.67
C GLN A 156 -20.21 1.68 -3.96
N PRO A 157 -19.92 2.00 -5.24
CA PRO A 157 -18.66 2.64 -5.63
C PRO A 157 -18.40 3.96 -4.89
N ARG A 158 -19.44 4.75 -4.61
CA ARG A 158 -19.33 6.03 -3.90
C ARG A 158 -18.88 5.85 -2.44
N HIS A 159 -19.48 4.91 -1.70
CA HIS A 159 -19.06 4.60 -0.32
C HIS A 159 -17.63 4.05 -0.29
N ALA A 160 -17.28 3.18 -1.23
CA ALA A 160 -15.94 2.62 -1.33
C ALA A 160 -14.88 3.69 -1.65
N GLN A 161 -15.21 4.67 -2.52
CA GLN A 161 -14.36 5.84 -2.76
C GLN A 161 -14.16 6.65 -1.47
N ARG A 162 -15.23 6.93 -0.74
CA ARG A 162 -15.12 7.77 0.46
C ARG A 162 -14.36 7.11 1.60
N LEU A 163 -14.53 5.80 1.77
CA LEU A 163 -13.70 5.01 2.69
C LEU A 163 -12.22 5.00 2.29
N ARG A 164 -11.88 4.99 0.99
CA ARG A 164 -10.48 5.12 0.56
C ARG A 164 -9.89 6.44 0.97
N GLU A 165 -10.63 7.52 0.81
CA GLU A 165 -10.19 8.87 1.19
C GLU A 165 -10.00 8.98 2.70
N ILE A 166 -10.94 8.47 3.49
CA ILE A 166 -10.80 8.37 4.96
C ILE A 166 -9.52 7.61 5.35
N LYS A 167 -9.27 6.44 4.73
CA LYS A 167 -8.04 5.67 4.96
C LYS A 167 -6.79 6.46 4.62
N GLN A 168 -6.80 7.19 3.50
CA GLN A 168 -5.68 8.03 3.09
C GLN A 168 -5.43 9.17 4.09
N SER A 169 -6.48 9.85 4.55
CA SER A 169 -6.38 10.90 5.55
C SER A 169 -5.81 10.38 6.88
N VAL A 170 -6.25 9.21 7.33
CA VAL A 170 -5.70 8.55 8.54
C VAL A 170 -4.22 8.23 8.36
N VAL A 171 -3.86 7.62 7.22
CA VAL A 171 -2.46 7.28 6.92
C VAL A 171 -1.60 8.54 6.90
N GLU A 172 -2.04 9.58 6.21
CA GLU A 172 -1.34 10.87 6.15
C GLU A 172 -1.18 11.50 7.54
N LEU A 173 -2.24 11.52 8.34
CA LEU A 173 -2.26 12.10 9.68
C LEU A 173 -1.25 11.40 10.60
N LEU A 174 -1.25 10.07 10.57
CA LEU A 174 -0.29 9.26 11.31
C LEU A 174 1.14 9.55 10.81
N HIS A 175 1.37 9.50 9.50
CA HIS A 175 2.69 9.79 8.92
C HIS A 175 3.26 11.15 9.34
N ARG A 176 2.44 12.19 9.37
CA ARG A 176 2.84 13.53 9.84
C ARG A 176 3.25 13.48 11.32
N TYR A 177 2.45 12.81 12.15
CA TYR A 177 2.73 12.63 13.57
C TYR A 177 4.08 11.94 13.84
N VAL A 178 4.43 10.88 13.09
CA VAL A 178 5.74 10.21 13.26
C VAL A 178 6.93 11.06 12.79
N ARG A 179 6.71 12.01 11.87
CA ARG A 179 7.80 12.83 11.31
C ARG A 179 8.25 13.94 12.25
N ALA A 180 7.30 14.55 12.96
CA ALA A 180 7.53 15.76 13.74
C ALA A 180 6.79 15.68 15.09
N PRO A 181 7.25 14.83 16.02
CA PRO A 181 6.61 14.69 17.33
C PRO A 181 6.64 15.99 18.15
N ASP A 182 7.66 16.84 17.95
CA ASP A 182 7.90 18.02 18.78
C ASP A 182 7.29 19.33 18.24
N GLU A 183 6.94 19.42 16.95
CA GLU A 183 6.46 20.67 16.32
C GLU A 183 4.97 20.66 15.90
N GLY A 184 4.24 19.59 16.20
CA GLY A 184 2.85 19.42 15.77
C GLY A 184 2.26 18.10 16.23
N SER A 185 2.39 17.81 17.53
CA SER A 185 1.75 16.64 18.12
C SER A 185 0.23 16.80 18.03
N LEU A 186 -0.46 15.76 17.57
CA LEU A 186 -1.93 15.71 17.58
C LEU A 186 -2.42 16.03 18.99
N SER A 187 -3.42 16.92 19.07
CA SER A 187 -4.11 17.18 20.33
C SER A 187 -4.59 15.86 20.95
N MET A 188 -4.72 15.83 22.27
CA MET A 188 -5.32 14.67 22.95
C MET A 188 -6.74 14.41 22.41
N GLU A 189 -7.48 15.48 22.12
CA GLU A 189 -8.82 15.43 21.51
C GLU A 189 -8.79 14.81 20.12
N ASP A 190 -7.83 15.21 19.27
CA ASP A 190 -7.69 14.64 17.92
C ASP A 190 -7.34 13.16 17.98
N ARG A 191 -6.45 12.75 18.90
CA ARG A 191 -6.10 11.34 19.10
C ARG A 191 -7.30 10.53 19.55
N CYS A 192 -8.08 11.06 20.49
CA CYS A 192 -9.31 10.44 20.96
C CYS A 192 -10.30 10.29 19.80
N TYR A 193 -10.52 11.37 19.02
CA TYR A 193 -11.42 11.35 17.87
C TYR A 193 -10.99 10.32 16.83
N VAL A 194 -9.72 10.31 16.41
CA VAL A 194 -9.20 9.36 15.41
C VAL A 194 -9.38 7.92 15.91
N THR A 195 -9.12 7.68 17.20
CA THR A 195 -9.29 6.35 17.81
C THR A 195 -10.75 5.93 17.78
N GLU A 196 -11.68 6.77 18.23
CA GLU A 196 -13.11 6.45 18.26
C GLU A 196 -13.72 6.36 16.86
N ALA A 197 -13.24 7.16 15.90
CA ALA A 197 -13.64 7.06 14.51
C ALA A 197 -13.33 5.67 13.92
N LEU A 198 -12.15 5.14 14.22
CA LEU A 198 -11.72 3.83 13.73
C LEU A 198 -12.28 2.67 14.56
N ARG A 199 -12.48 2.87 15.87
CA ARG A 199 -12.98 1.86 16.81
C ARG A 199 -14.48 1.67 16.75
N ARG A 200 -15.24 2.77 16.64
CA ARG A 200 -16.68 2.81 16.87
C ARG A 200 -17.43 3.43 15.71
N TYR A 201 -17.14 4.67 15.32
CA TYR A 201 -18.00 5.39 14.37
C TYR A 201 -18.05 4.71 13.00
N LEU A 202 -16.88 4.37 12.41
CA LEU A 202 -16.86 3.67 11.12
C LEU A 202 -17.44 2.26 11.20
N PRO A 203 -17.04 1.40 12.17
CA PRO A 203 -17.66 0.08 12.32
C PRO A 203 -19.18 0.12 12.53
N ASP A 204 -19.68 1.02 13.37
CA ASP A 204 -21.11 1.13 13.68
C ASP A 204 -21.91 1.60 12.46
N SER A 205 -21.44 2.65 11.76
CA SER A 205 -22.07 3.13 10.52
C SER A 205 -22.14 2.05 9.44
N LEU A 206 -21.06 1.29 9.24
CA LEU A 206 -21.03 0.22 8.25
C LEU A 206 -21.90 -0.96 8.66
N SER A 207 -21.90 -1.34 9.94
CA SER A 207 -22.76 -2.41 10.46
C SER A 207 -24.24 -2.06 10.31
N ALA A 208 -24.61 -0.83 10.68
CA ALA A 208 -25.98 -0.34 10.56
C ALA A 208 -26.47 -0.31 9.10
N TYR A 209 -25.63 0.18 8.18
CA TYR A 209 -25.94 0.19 6.76
C TYR A 209 -26.12 -1.23 6.18
N LEU A 210 -25.25 -2.16 6.57
CA LEU A 210 -25.32 -3.54 6.06
C LEU A 210 -26.46 -4.36 6.65
N ALA A 211 -26.97 -3.99 7.82
CA ALA A 211 -28.17 -4.60 8.39
C ALA A 211 -29.42 -4.36 7.54
N ILE A 212 -29.42 -3.31 6.70
CA ILE A 212 -30.52 -2.99 5.80
C ILE A 212 -30.45 -3.91 4.56
N PRO A 213 -31.53 -4.60 4.17
CA PRO A 213 -31.57 -5.43 2.97
C PRO A 213 -31.16 -4.63 1.73
N ARG A 214 -30.34 -5.23 0.87
CA ARG A 214 -29.75 -4.53 -0.29
C ARG A 214 -30.79 -3.90 -1.23
N ALA A 215 -31.97 -4.51 -1.34
CA ALA A 215 -33.07 -3.99 -2.17
C ALA A 215 -33.67 -2.68 -1.63
N GLU A 216 -33.52 -2.40 -0.34
CA GLU A 216 -34.16 -1.27 0.36
C GLU A 216 -33.20 -0.09 0.63
N ARG A 217 -31.89 -0.26 0.39
CA ARG A 217 -30.88 0.76 0.73
C ARG A 217 -31.03 2.07 -0.05
N GLY A 218 -31.60 2.01 -1.25
CA GLY A 218 -31.85 3.17 -2.11
C GLY A 218 -33.21 3.84 -1.88
N SER A 219 -34.11 3.24 -1.09
CA SER A 219 -35.39 3.86 -0.72
C SER A 219 -35.25 4.69 0.55
N ALA A 220 -36.13 5.70 0.69
CA ALA A 220 -36.21 6.52 1.88
C ALA A 220 -36.49 5.67 3.12
N ILE A 221 -35.77 5.95 4.21
CA ILE A 221 -35.96 5.28 5.49
C ILE A 221 -37.25 5.80 6.15
N ALA A 222 -38.00 4.93 6.83
CA ALA A 222 -39.21 5.35 7.55
C ALA A 222 -38.91 6.52 8.52
N GLY A 223 -39.63 7.64 8.35
CA GLY A 223 -39.44 8.85 9.15
C GLY A 223 -38.27 9.75 8.71
N CYS A 224 -37.54 9.40 7.65
CA CYS A 224 -36.46 10.20 7.09
C CYS A 224 -36.69 10.44 5.59
N LYS A 225 -36.30 11.61 5.08
CA LYS A 225 -36.36 11.89 3.64
C LYS A 225 -35.24 11.18 2.87
N GLU A 226 -34.18 10.82 3.57
CA GLU A 226 -32.95 10.29 3.00
C GLU A 226 -33.00 8.76 2.92
N SER A 227 -32.35 8.24 1.89
CA SER A 227 -32.08 6.81 1.76
C SER A 227 -30.92 6.37 2.66
N ALA A 228 -30.79 5.06 2.90
CA ALA A 228 -29.65 4.52 3.64
C ALA A 228 -28.31 4.80 2.94
N ASP A 229 -28.32 4.80 1.61
CA ASP A 229 -27.15 5.16 0.80
C ASP A 229 -26.71 6.61 1.02
N GLU A 230 -27.66 7.55 1.09
CA GLU A 230 -27.40 8.97 1.35
C GLU A 230 -26.92 9.18 2.78
N LEU A 231 -27.60 8.57 3.76
CA LEU A 231 -27.26 8.70 5.17
C LEU A 231 -25.85 8.17 5.46
N LEU A 232 -25.48 7.01 4.90
CA LEU A 232 -24.11 6.50 5.03
C LEU A 232 -23.09 7.46 4.40
N ASN A 233 -23.37 8.01 3.22
CA ASN A 233 -22.47 8.98 2.59
C ASN A 233 -22.27 10.22 3.47
N GLN A 234 -23.36 10.77 4.02
CA GLN A 234 -23.28 11.92 4.94
C GLN A 234 -22.44 11.60 6.18
N GLN A 235 -22.61 10.42 6.79
CA GLN A 235 -21.81 9.99 7.93
C GLN A 235 -20.32 9.87 7.58
N LEU A 236 -20.01 9.25 6.44
CA LEU A 236 -18.63 9.14 5.95
C LEU A 236 -18.03 10.53 5.64
N ASP A 237 -18.82 11.45 5.10
CA ASP A 237 -18.41 12.83 4.85
C ASP A 237 -18.07 13.58 6.14
N LEU A 238 -18.89 13.44 7.19
CA LEU A 238 -18.62 14.05 8.50
C LEU A 238 -17.30 13.55 9.10
N ILE A 239 -17.05 12.24 9.02
CA ILE A 239 -15.79 11.63 9.48
C ILE A 239 -14.60 12.14 8.66
N ALA A 240 -14.73 12.15 7.33
CA ALA A 240 -13.69 12.65 6.44
C ALA A 240 -13.35 14.12 6.71
N GLN A 241 -14.36 14.96 6.91
CA GLN A 241 -14.19 16.39 7.20
C GLN A 241 -13.48 16.62 8.54
N GLN A 242 -13.80 15.85 9.59
CA GLN A 242 -13.11 15.98 10.86
C GLN A 242 -11.64 15.53 10.76
N LEU A 243 -11.36 14.41 10.07
CA LEU A 243 -9.98 13.98 9.83
C LEU A 243 -9.17 15.01 9.05
N GLN A 244 -9.80 15.67 8.06
CA GLN A 244 -9.17 16.74 7.31
C GLN A 244 -8.91 17.98 8.17
N ARG A 245 -9.80 18.32 9.10
CA ARG A 245 -9.58 19.38 10.09
C ARG A 245 -8.36 19.08 10.97
N CYS A 246 -8.26 17.85 11.50
CA CYS A 246 -7.09 17.42 12.26
C CYS A 246 -5.81 17.54 11.40
N LEU A 247 -5.84 17.16 10.12
CA LEU A 247 -4.70 17.30 9.20
C LEU A 247 -4.27 18.75 8.99
N GLN A 248 -5.23 19.67 8.83
CA GLN A 248 -4.96 21.09 8.61
C GLN A 248 -4.36 21.74 9.86
N GLN A 249 -4.94 21.48 11.04
CA GLN A 249 -4.45 22.01 12.31
C GLN A 249 -3.00 21.59 12.60
N ASN A 250 -2.65 20.33 12.33
CA ASN A 250 -1.27 19.86 12.46
C ASN A 250 -0.32 20.41 11.38
N GLY A 251 -0.85 20.82 10.21
CA GLY A 251 -0.05 21.42 9.14
C GLY A 251 0.34 22.87 9.44
N SER A 252 -0.50 23.62 10.16
CA SER A 252 -0.28 25.04 10.45
C SER A 252 0.93 25.29 11.36
N GLY A 253 1.32 24.35 12.23
CA GLY A 253 2.45 24.52 13.15
C GLY A 253 3.79 24.76 12.44
N ALA A 254 4.11 23.96 11.41
CA ALA A 254 5.33 24.13 10.62
C ALA A 254 5.34 25.45 9.83
N GLN A 255 4.19 25.87 9.30
CA GLN A 255 4.04 27.16 8.62
C GLN A 255 4.27 28.32 9.60
N GLN A 256 3.71 28.23 10.82
CA GLN A 256 3.93 29.22 11.87
C GLN A 256 5.38 29.25 12.36
N ALA A 257 6.06 28.12 12.45
CA ALA A 257 7.49 28.05 12.78
C ALA A 257 8.35 28.78 11.72
N LEU A 258 8.08 28.54 10.43
CA LEU A 258 8.76 29.23 9.33
C LEU A 258 8.52 30.74 9.36
N LEU A 259 7.27 31.17 9.60
CA LEU A 259 6.94 32.59 9.75
C LEU A 259 7.62 33.23 10.96
N ARG A 260 7.73 32.52 12.09
CA ARG A 260 8.48 32.99 13.28
C ARG A 260 9.96 33.19 12.96
N GLN A 261 10.58 32.25 12.25
CA GLN A 261 11.97 32.37 11.82
C GLN A 261 12.17 33.55 10.87
N GLN A 262 11.27 33.76 9.90
CA GLN A 262 11.33 34.91 9.00
C GLN A 262 11.29 36.24 9.77
N ARG A 263 10.36 36.39 10.73
CA ARG A 263 10.25 37.59 11.58
C ARG A 263 11.48 37.81 12.45
N PHE A 264 12.08 36.74 12.95
CA PHE A 264 13.34 36.83 13.70
C PHE A 264 14.48 37.34 12.82
N LEU A 265 14.64 36.80 11.61
CA LEU A 265 15.69 37.21 10.67
C LEU A 265 15.51 38.67 10.23
N SER A 266 14.28 39.11 9.93
CA SER A 266 14.02 40.51 9.57
C SER A 266 14.34 41.46 10.73
N SER A 267 14.01 41.11 11.97
CA SER A 267 14.35 41.93 13.14
C SER A 267 15.87 42.05 13.38
N LYS A 268 16.65 41.05 12.98
CA LYS A 268 18.11 41.06 13.08
C LYS A 268 18.78 41.86 11.97
N ALA A 269 18.21 41.86 10.76
CA ALA A 269 18.71 42.65 9.64
C ALA A 269 18.61 44.16 9.91
N VAL A 270 17.43 44.64 10.36
CA VAL A 270 17.18 46.06 10.66
C VAL A 270 18.14 46.64 11.72
N ARG A 271 18.58 45.82 12.68
CA ARG A 271 19.51 46.24 13.76
C ARG A 271 20.97 46.37 13.30
N ARG A 272 21.30 45.86 12.11
CA ARG A 272 22.66 45.89 11.56
C ARG A 272 22.90 47.11 10.68
N ASP A 273 21.84 47.67 10.11
CA ASP A 273 21.87 48.86 9.24
C ASP A 273 21.79 50.18 10.04
N SER A 274 21.64 50.11 11.36
CA SER A 274 21.51 51.24 12.29
C SER A 274 22.76 51.49 13.15
N ASN A 275 23.88 50.83 12.84
CA ASN A 275 25.22 51.02 13.41
C ASN A 275 26.21 51.34 12.30
#